data_AF-X1NXX2-F1
#
_entry.id   AF-X1NXX2-F1
#
_cell.length_a   1.000
_cell.length_b   1.000
_cell.length_c   1.000
_cell.angle_alpha   90.00
_cell.angle_beta   90.00
_cell.angle_gamma   90.00
#
_symmetry.space_group_name_H-M   'P 1'
#
loop_
_entity.id
_entity.type
_entity.pdbx_description
1 polymer ?
#
loop_
_entity_poly.entity_id
_entity_poly.type
_entity_poly.pdbx_seq_one_letter_code
_entity_poly.pdbx_strand_id
1 'polypeptide(L)'
;SLYFGCAAYIEQEGFTPPQFYIKMFMEQMEKQIEARVTAKERQEVITQFRKEFQRTVDEFFESTVKPYEKYIPLVIIAVLFMPLVTVTRLLVWVPTLLMSIIFSLLKAMGAVKLISETREVQRLVIG
;
A
#
# COMPACT_ATOMS: atom_id res chain seq x y z
N SER A 1 -17.65 2.37 -7.62
CA SER A 1 -16.46 1.68 -7.06
C SER A 1 -15.24 2.59 -7.26
N LEU A 2 -14.53 2.92 -6.18
CA LEU A 2 -13.45 3.92 -6.15
C LEU A 2 -12.40 3.76 -7.27
N TYR A 3 -12.05 2.52 -7.61
CA TYR A 3 -11.12 2.22 -8.71
C TYR A 3 -11.61 2.70 -10.08
N PHE A 4 -12.85 2.39 -10.46
CA PHE A 4 -13.40 2.80 -11.76
C PHE A 4 -13.53 4.31 -11.87
N GLY A 5 -13.81 5.00 -10.76
CA GLY A 5 -13.80 6.46 -10.70
C GLY A 5 -12.39 7.05 -10.92
N CYS A 6 -11.37 6.51 -10.24
CA CYS A 6 -9.99 6.97 -10.43
C CYS A 6 -9.44 6.64 -11.83
N ALA A 7 -9.72 5.45 -12.36
CA ALA A 7 -9.28 5.05 -13.68
C ALA A 7 -9.91 5.93 -14.78
N ALA A 8 -11.23 6.14 -14.71
CA ALA A 8 -11.93 7.00 -15.66
C ALA A 8 -11.45 8.46 -15.57
N TYR A 9 -11.21 8.97 -14.35
CA TYR A 9 -10.70 10.33 -14.14
C TYR A 9 -9.28 10.51 -14.71
N ILE A 10 -8.38 9.55 -14.48
CA ILE A 10 -7.01 9.59 -15.02
C ILE A 10 -7.02 9.44 -16.55
N GLU A 11 -7.88 8.60 -17.13
CA GLU A 11 -8.03 8.51 -18.59
C GLU A 11 -8.56 9.81 -19.22
N GLN A 12 -9.34 10.61 -18.49
CA GLN A 12 -9.95 11.85 -19.00
C GLN A 12 -9.05 13.09 -18.82
N GLU A 13 -8.39 13.23 -17.68
CA GLU A 13 -7.63 14.44 -17.32
C GLU A 13 -6.10 14.21 -17.20
N GLY A 14 -5.65 12.95 -17.25
CA GLY A 14 -4.27 12.56 -16.94
C GLY A 14 -3.99 12.60 -15.44
N PHE A 15 -2.93 11.94 -14.99
CA PHE A 15 -2.57 11.99 -13.57
C PHE A 15 -1.87 13.31 -13.24
N THR A 16 -2.53 14.15 -12.44
CA THR A 16 -1.92 15.36 -11.87
C THR A 16 -1.51 15.09 -10.41
N PRO A 17 -0.30 15.47 -10.00
CA PRO A 17 0.10 15.32 -8.59
C PRO A 17 -0.79 16.15 -7.66
N PRO A 18 -1.15 15.62 -6.48
CA PRO A 18 -1.92 16.39 -5.51
C PRO A 18 -1.08 17.56 -4.99
N GLN A 19 -1.55 18.78 -5.29
CA GLN A 19 -0.85 20.04 -4.96
C GLN A 19 -0.55 20.19 -3.46
N PHE A 20 -1.36 19.60 -2.60
CA PHE A 20 -1.14 19.59 -1.16
C PHE A 20 0.22 18.96 -0.78
N TYR A 21 0.58 17.81 -1.37
CA TYR A 21 1.84 17.14 -1.06
C TYR A 21 3.04 17.91 -1.59
N ILE A 22 2.94 18.44 -2.82
CA ILE A 22 3.98 19.31 -3.41
C ILE A 22 4.24 20.51 -2.51
N LYS A 23 3.17 21.20 -2.09
CA LYS A 23 3.26 22.37 -1.22
C LYS A 23 3.89 22.04 0.13
N MET A 24 3.45 20.96 0.77
CA MET A 24 4.00 20.54 2.07
C MET A 24 5.50 20.24 1.97
N PHE A 25 5.93 19.55 0.91
CA PHE A 25 7.33 19.21 0.70
C PHE A 25 8.18 20.46 0.39
N MET A 26 7.65 21.36 -0.44
CA MET A 26 8.26 22.65 -0.76
C MET A 26 8.46 23.49 0.50
N GLU A 27 7.43 23.65 1.34
CA GLU A 27 7.50 24.40 2.60
C GLU A 27 8.53 23.80 3.58
N GLN A 28 8.63 22.47 3.65
CA GLN A 28 9.63 21.80 4.48
C GLN A 28 11.07 22.09 4.00
N MET A 29 11.28 22.08 2.68
CA MET A 29 12.59 22.39 2.08
C MET A 29 12.94 23.88 2.23
N GLU A 30 11.96 24.78 2.06
CA GLU A 30 12.13 26.21 2.32
C GLU A 30 12.63 26.47 3.73
N LYS A 31 11.98 25.88 4.75
CA LYS A 31 12.44 26.02 6.14
C LYS A 31 13.89 25.58 6.36
N GLN A 32 14.36 24.57 5.63
CA GLN A 32 15.75 24.12 5.70
C GLN A 32 16.72 25.11 5.03
N ILE A 33 16.32 25.71 3.91
CA ILE A 33 17.09 26.76 3.23
C ILE A 33 17.18 27.99 4.11
N GLU A 34 16.06 28.40 4.72
CA GLU A 34 15.98 29.54 5.63
C GLU A 34 16.90 29.40 6.85
N ALA A 35 17.10 28.17 7.33
CA ALA A 35 18.02 27.89 8.43
C ALA A 35 19.51 28.02 8.05
N ARG A 36 19.84 28.05 6.74
CA ARG A 36 21.21 28.03 6.21
C ARG A 36 21.62 29.33 5.52
N VAL A 37 20.67 30.18 5.15
CA VAL A 37 20.90 31.38 4.34
C VAL A 37 20.73 32.64 5.19
N THR A 38 21.56 33.67 4.94
CA THR A 38 21.45 34.95 5.64
C THR A 38 20.18 35.71 5.26
N ALA A 39 19.67 36.54 6.17
CA ALA A 39 18.42 37.28 5.97
C ALA A 39 18.41 38.18 4.72
N LYS A 40 19.57 38.63 4.24
CA LYS A 40 19.71 39.45 3.02
C LYS A 40 19.46 38.66 1.73
N GLU A 41 19.85 37.39 1.69
CA GLU A 41 19.79 36.55 0.48
C GLU A 41 18.57 35.62 0.49
N ARG A 42 17.93 35.44 1.65
CA ARG A 42 16.82 34.51 1.88
C ARG A 42 15.69 34.64 0.86
N GLN A 43 15.25 35.86 0.54
CA GLN A 43 14.12 36.06 -0.36
C GLN A 43 14.45 35.64 -1.81
N GLU A 44 15.65 35.95 -2.27
CA GLU A 44 16.10 35.64 -3.63
C GLU A 44 16.32 34.13 -3.79
N VAL A 45 16.98 33.50 -2.81
CA VAL A 45 17.24 32.06 -2.81
C VAL A 45 15.94 31.25 -2.71
N ILE A 46 14.97 31.66 -1.87
CA ILE A 46 13.66 30.97 -1.79
C ILE A 46 12.89 31.12 -3.09
N THR A 47 12.91 32.30 -3.71
CA THR A 47 12.18 32.54 -4.96
C THR A 47 12.76 31.69 -6.09
N GLN A 48 14.09 31.60 -6.18
CA GLN A 48 14.77 30.73 -7.13
C GLN A 48 14.46 29.26 -6.85
N PHE A 49 14.54 28.82 -5.59
CA PHE A 49 14.20 27.47 -5.17
C PHE A 49 12.79 27.07 -5.57
N ARG A 50 11.78 27.91 -5.30
CA ARG A 50 10.38 27.64 -5.68
C ARG A 50 10.24 27.38 -7.18
N LYS A 51 10.88 28.22 -7.99
CA LYS A 51 10.82 28.13 -9.46
C LYS A 51 11.50 26.85 -9.97
N GLU A 52 12.69 26.55 -9.47
CA GLU A 52 13.42 25.32 -9.84
C GLU A 52 12.70 24.06 -9.35
N PHE A 53 12.15 24.10 -8.14
CA PHE A 53 11.39 23.00 -7.57
C PHE A 53 10.14 22.71 -8.39
N GLN A 54 9.35 23.73 -8.75
CA GLN A 54 8.17 23.54 -9.62
C GLN A 54 8.57 22.91 -10.96
N ARG A 55 9.61 23.45 -11.60
CA ARG A 55 10.10 22.89 -12.88
C ARG A 55 10.55 21.43 -12.72
N THR A 56 11.30 21.12 -11.67
CA THR A 56 11.80 19.76 -11.41
C THR A 56 10.65 18.79 -11.16
N VAL A 57 9.64 19.23 -10.41
CA VAL A 57 8.42 18.45 -10.16
C VAL A 57 7.70 18.20 -11.47
N ASP A 58 7.42 19.24 -12.26
CA ASP A 58 6.73 19.11 -13.54
C ASP A 58 7.48 18.16 -14.49
N GLU A 59 8.80 18.33 -14.64
CA GLU A 59 9.64 17.49 -15.48
C GLU A 59 9.69 16.04 -14.96
N PHE A 60 9.73 15.81 -13.65
CA PHE A 60 9.64 14.48 -13.06
C PHE A 60 8.28 13.83 -13.36
N PHE A 61 7.19 14.56 -13.25
CA PHE A 61 5.86 14.04 -13.56
C PHE A 61 5.70 13.70 -15.04
N GLU A 62 6.16 14.58 -15.93
CA GLU A 62 6.11 14.33 -17.37
C GLU A 62 7.00 13.17 -17.81
N SER A 63 8.25 13.12 -17.34
CA SER A 63 9.24 12.14 -17.78
C SER A 63 9.11 10.78 -17.10
N THR A 64 8.81 10.79 -15.79
CA THR A 64 8.89 9.60 -14.96
C THR A 64 7.51 9.06 -14.63
N VAL A 65 6.50 9.90 -14.42
CA VAL A 65 5.19 9.41 -13.96
C VAL A 65 4.26 9.10 -15.13
N LYS A 66 4.22 9.97 -16.14
CA LYS A 66 3.37 9.80 -17.35
C LYS A 66 3.54 8.44 -18.05
N PRO A 67 4.75 7.86 -18.22
CA PRO A 67 4.90 6.55 -18.84
C PRO A 67 4.27 5.40 -18.03
N TYR A 68 4.14 5.57 -16.71
CA TYR A 68 3.58 4.57 -15.81
C TYR A 68 2.17 4.91 -15.33
N GLU A 69 1.51 5.90 -15.94
CA GLU A 69 0.16 6.34 -15.56
C GLU A 69 -0.84 5.18 -15.51
N LYS A 70 -0.72 4.23 -16.45
CA LYS A 70 -1.51 3.00 -16.51
C LYS A 70 -1.37 2.10 -15.26
N TYR A 71 -0.24 2.18 -14.56
CA TYR A 71 0.04 1.38 -13.37
C TYR A 71 -0.34 2.10 -12.07
N ILE A 72 -0.56 3.42 -12.08
CA ILE A 72 -0.94 4.19 -10.89
C ILE A 72 -2.20 3.63 -10.22
N PRO A 73 -3.31 3.35 -10.94
CA PRO A 73 -4.49 2.74 -10.32
C PRO A 73 -4.21 1.38 -9.68
N LEU A 74 -3.33 0.56 -10.29
CA LEU A 74 -2.91 -0.75 -9.75
C LEU A 74 -2.10 -0.59 -8.46
N VAL A 75 -1.17 0.36 -8.41
CA VAL A 75 -0.38 0.64 -7.22
C VAL A 75 -1.27 1.13 -6.08
N ILE A 76 -2.24 2.02 -6.37
CA ILE A 76 -3.21 2.49 -5.36
C ILE A 76 -3.99 1.31 -4.77
N ILE A 77 -4.46 0.38 -5.60
CA ILE A 77 -5.11 -0.84 -5.10
C ILE A 77 -4.15 -1.64 -4.22
N ALA A 78 -2.93 -1.91 -4.69
CA ALA A 78 -1.98 -2.72 -3.96
C ALA A 78 -1.68 -2.11 -2.59
N VAL A 79 -1.43 -0.81 -2.51
CA VAL A 79 -1.15 -0.10 -1.26
C VAL A 79 -2.36 -0.10 -0.32
N LEU A 80 -3.58 0.01 -0.85
CA LEU A 80 -4.79 0.05 -0.02
C LEU A 80 -5.19 -1.36 0.49
N PHE A 81 -5.12 -2.36 -0.38
CA PHE A 81 -5.63 -3.70 -0.11
C PHE A 81 -4.58 -4.65 0.49
N MET A 82 -3.28 -4.53 0.15
CA MET A 82 -2.26 -5.44 0.71
C MET A 82 -2.18 -5.38 2.23
N PRO A 83 -2.15 -4.20 2.90
CA PRO A 83 -2.15 -4.14 4.36
C PRO A 83 -3.41 -4.76 4.94
N LEU A 84 -4.57 -4.52 4.32
CA LEU A 84 -5.84 -5.07 4.77
C LEU A 84 -5.88 -6.59 4.68
N VAL A 85 -5.39 -7.17 3.59
CA VAL A 85 -5.22 -8.62 3.41
C VAL A 85 -4.21 -9.17 4.42
N THR A 86 -3.14 -8.44 4.69
CA THR A 86 -2.11 -8.85 5.65
C THR A 86 -2.67 -8.91 7.08
N VAL A 87 -3.38 -7.86 7.50
CA VAL A 87 -4.01 -7.78 8.83
C VAL A 87 -5.09 -8.84 8.99
N THR A 88 -5.96 -9.02 7.99
CA THR A 88 -7.02 -10.04 8.04
C THR A 88 -6.44 -11.45 8.08
N ARG A 89 -5.38 -11.73 7.33
CA ARG A 89 -4.68 -13.03 7.38
C ARG A 89 -4.05 -13.31 8.74
N LEU A 90 -3.44 -12.29 9.36
CA LEU A 90 -2.96 -12.38 10.75
C LEU A 90 -4.11 -12.64 11.73
N LEU A 91 -5.24 -11.94 11.57
CA LEU A 91 -6.41 -12.12 12.42
C LEU A 91 -7.02 -13.52 12.30
N VAL A 92 -7.08 -14.09 11.10
CA VAL A 92 -7.65 -15.44 10.86
C VAL A 92 -6.81 -16.56 11.49
N TRP A 93 -5.51 -16.34 11.67
CA TRP A 93 -4.66 -17.32 12.34
C TRP A 93 -4.95 -17.43 13.84
N VAL A 94 -5.41 -16.35 14.47
CA VAL A 94 -5.69 -16.30 15.92
C VAL A 94 -6.80 -17.31 16.32
N PRO A 95 -8.01 -17.33 15.73
CA PRO A 95 -9.02 -18.34 16.04
C PRO A 95 -8.56 -19.76 15.76
N THR A 96 -7.78 -19.96 14.70
CA THR A 96 -7.28 -21.29 14.30
C THR A 96 -6.31 -21.84 15.35
N LEU A 97 -5.39 -21.01 15.84
CA LEU A 97 -4.51 -21.36 16.95
C LEU A 97 -5.29 -21.63 18.24
N LEU A 98 -6.28 -20.79 18.54
CA LEU A 98 -7.09 -20.90 19.74
C LEU A 98 -7.90 -22.21 19.75
N MET A 99 -8.51 -22.58 18.62
CA MET A 99 -9.17 -23.88 18.44
C MET A 99 -8.19 -25.05 18.53
N SER A 100 -6.99 -24.92 17.96
CA SER A 100 -5.96 -25.95 18.07
C SER A 100 -5.53 -26.20 19.52
N ILE A 101 -5.40 -25.13 20.32
CA ILE A 101 -5.06 -25.20 21.74
C ILE A 101 -6.22 -25.84 22.54
N ILE A 102 -7.45 -25.37 22.33
CA ILE A 102 -8.65 -25.92 22.98
C ILE A 102 -8.80 -27.42 22.67
N PHE A 103 -8.65 -27.80 21.39
CA PHE A 103 -8.79 -29.20 20.97
C PHE A 103 -7.69 -30.08 21.58
N SER A 104 -6.47 -29.56 21.68
CA SER A 104 -5.35 -30.27 22.34
C SER A 104 -5.60 -30.45 23.84
N LEU A 105 -6.12 -29.43 24.53
CA LEU A 105 -6.52 -29.51 25.94
C LEU A 105 -7.66 -30.51 26.16
N LEU A 106 -8.70 -30.47 25.32
CA LEU A 106 -9.83 -31.41 25.38
C LEU A 106 -9.38 -32.86 25.14
N LYS A 107 -8.43 -33.08 24.21
CA LYS A 107 -7.83 -34.40 23.98
C LYS A 107 -7.02 -34.87 25.19
N ALA A 108 -6.22 -33.99 25.79
CA ALA A 108 -5.42 -34.32 26.98
C ALA A 108 -6.30 -34.65 28.20
N MET A 109 -7.45 -33.98 28.34
CA MET A 109 -8.44 -34.26 29.38
C MET A 109 -9.33 -35.48 29.08
N GLY A 110 -9.16 -36.15 27.93
CA GLY A 110 -9.94 -37.34 27.57
C GLY A 110 -11.39 -37.07 27.16
N ALA A 111 -11.79 -35.80 27.00
CA ALA A 111 -13.14 -35.40 26.62
C ALA A 111 -13.46 -35.67 25.13
N VAL A 112 -12.43 -35.83 24.28
CA VAL A 112 -12.57 -36.07 22.84
C VAL A 112 -11.73 -37.27 22.42
N LYS A 113 -12.40 -38.34 21.97
CA LYS A 113 -11.76 -39.54 21.41
C LYS A 113 -11.61 -39.37 19.91
N LEU A 114 -10.38 -39.34 19.41
CA LEU A 114 -10.09 -39.18 17.99
C LEU A 114 -10.45 -40.50 17.27
N ILE A 115 -11.61 -40.54 16.62
CA ILE A 115 -12.01 -41.67 15.79
C ILE A 115 -11.36 -41.49 14.43
N SER A 116 -10.21 -42.13 14.21
CA SER A 116 -9.65 -42.31 12.88
C SER A 116 -10.52 -43.33 12.16
N GLU A 117 -11.51 -42.88 11.40
CA GLU A 117 -12.25 -43.76 10.51
C GLU A 117 -11.34 -44.08 9.31
N THR A 118 -10.68 -45.24 9.36
CA THR A 118 -9.90 -45.77 8.23
C THR A 118 -10.89 -46.09 7.11
N ARG A 119 -11.08 -45.14 6.20
CA ARG A 119 -11.89 -45.36 5.01
C ARG A 119 -11.10 -46.24 4.05
N GLU A 120 -11.34 -47.55 4.07
CA GLU A 120 -10.85 -48.44 3.01
C GLU A 120 -11.47 -48.01 1.69
N VAL A 121 -10.65 -47.39 0.83
CA VAL A 121 -11.05 -47.03 -0.52
C VAL A 121 -10.74 -48.23 -1.41
N GLN A 122 -11.73 -49.08 -1.65
CA GLN A 122 -11.62 -50.12 -2.68
C GLN A 122 -11.65 -49.44 -4.05
N ARG A 123 -10.49 -49.29 -4.69
CA ARG A 123 -10.38 -48.93 -6.11
C ARG A 123 -10.25 -50.21 -6.93
N LEU A 124 -11.23 -50.47 -7.79
CA LEU A 124 -11.10 -51.40 -8.89
C LEU A 124 -10.14 -50.79 -9.92
N VAL A 125 -9.04 -51.47 -10.17
CA VAL A 125 -8.08 -51.13 -11.23
C VAL A 125 -8.37 -52.09 -12.39
N ILE A 126 -8.69 -51.56 -13.56
CA ILE A 126 -8.90 -52.33 -14.79
C ILE A 126 -7.53 -52.67 -15.38
N GLY A 127 -7.26 -53.96 -15.62
CA GLY A 127 -6.10 -54.47 -16.34
C GLY A 127 -6.39 -54.78 -17.79
#